data_AF-A0A2W4XHG0-F1
#
_entry.id   AF-A0A2W4XHG0-F1
#
_cell.length_a   1.000
_cell.length_b   1.000
_cell.length_c   1.000
_cell.angle_alpha   90.00
_cell.angle_beta   90.00
_cell.angle_gamma   90.00
#
_symmetry.space_group_name_H-M   'P 1'
#
loop_
_entity.id
_entity.type
_entity.pdbx_description
1 polymer ?
#
loop_
_entity_poly.entity_id
_entity_poly.type
_entity_poly.pdbx_seq_one_letter_code
_entity_poly.pdbx_strand_id
1 'polypeptide(L)' 'MVSKASVATDKARLVAYCDPELKQKLERLAELRFRSLSNLVESVAAAEVAKAEQSGELAIHDGKEQSKA' A
#
# COMPACT_ATOMS: atom_id res chain seq x y z
N MET A 1 -23.51 -16.04 -6.10
CA MET A 1 -22.73 -16.11 -4.85
C MET A 1 -21.32 -16.55 -5.21
N VAL A 2 -20.31 -15.69 -5.04
CA VAL A 2 -18.89 -16.08 -5.12
C VAL A 2 -18.24 -15.55 -3.86
N SER A 3 -18.09 -16.43 -2.87
CA SER A 3 -17.38 -16.16 -1.63
C SER A 3 -15.92 -15.89 -1.98
N LYS A 4 -15.52 -14.62 -1.86
CA LYS A 4 -14.17 -14.15 -2.11
C LYS A 4 -13.23 -14.90 -1.15
N ALA A 5 -12.41 -15.79 -1.67
CA ALA A 5 -11.37 -16.47 -0.90
C ALA A 5 -10.52 -15.38 -0.24
N SER A 6 -10.72 -15.17 1.06
CA SER A 6 -9.90 -14.27 1.85
C SER A 6 -8.58 -14.97 2.04
N VAL A 7 -7.62 -14.70 1.15
CA VAL A 7 -6.22 -15.02 1.40
C VAL A 7 -5.87 -14.33 2.71
N ALA A 8 -5.71 -15.12 3.78
CA ALA A 8 -5.41 -14.60 5.10
C ALA A 8 -4.13 -13.77 5.01
N THR A 9 -4.25 -12.48 5.24
CA THR A 9 -3.13 -11.56 5.29
C THR A 9 -3.35 -10.63 6.45
N ASP A 10 -2.34 -10.46 7.30
CA ASP A 10 -2.34 -9.50 8.39
C ASP A 10 -2.19 -8.05 7.90
N LYS A 11 -2.13 -7.85 6.57
CA LYS A 11 -1.96 -6.54 5.93
C LYS A 11 -3.30 -5.81 5.79
N ALA A 12 -3.29 -4.52 6.12
CA ALA A 12 -4.44 -3.64 5.90
C ALA A 12 -4.76 -3.52 4.40
N ARG A 13 -6.06 -3.53 4.06
CA ARG A 13 -6.51 -3.39 2.67
C ARG A 13 -6.48 -1.92 2.24
N LEU A 14 -5.62 -1.59 1.29
CA LEU A 14 -5.62 -0.30 0.59
C LEU A 14 -6.40 -0.43 -0.73
N VAL A 15 -7.42 0.42 -0.92
CA VAL A 15 -8.15 0.55 -2.19
C VAL A 15 -8.03 1.99 -2.65
N ALA A 16 -7.53 2.19 -3.87
CA ALA A 16 -7.36 3.52 -4.45
C ALA A 16 -7.88 3.53 -5.90
N TYR A 17 -8.44 4.66 -6.29
CA TYR A 17 -8.69 4.97 -7.70
C TYR A 17 -7.44 5.62 -8.29
N CYS A 18 -7.07 5.23 -9.50
CA CYS A 18 -5.95 5.79 -10.23
C CYS A 18 -6.25 5.81 -11.72
N ASP A 19 -5.50 6.63 -12.47
CA ASP A 19 -5.64 6.69 -13.91
C ASP A 19 -5.40 5.33 -14.57
N PRO A 20 -6.19 4.94 -15.58
CA PRO A 20 -6.05 3.65 -16.24
C PRO A 20 -4.64 3.41 -16.83
N GLU A 21 -4.05 4.45 -17.41
CA GLU A 21 -2.69 4.37 -17.97
C GLU A 21 -1.63 4.18 -16.88
N LEU A 22 -1.81 4.82 -15.72
CA LEU A 22 -0.92 4.66 -14.58
C LEU A 22 -1.00 3.22 -14.05
N LYS A 23 -2.22 2.68 -13.92
CA LYS A 23 -2.42 1.29 -13.51
C LYS A 23 -1.70 0.31 -14.42
N GLN A 24 -1.84 0.44 -15.74
CA GLN A 24 -1.16 -0.44 -16.70
C GLN A 24 0.36 -0.37 -16.58
N LYS A 25 0.91 0.84 -16.43
CA LYS A 25 2.36 1.02 -16.22
C LYS A 25 2.83 0.37 -14.92
N LEU A 26 2.06 0.48 -13.85
CA LEU A 26 2.37 -0.15 -12.56
C LEU A 26 2.30 -1.68 -12.63
N GLU A 27 1.29 -2.23 -13.30
CA GLU A 27 1.16 -3.69 -13.52
C GLU A 27 2.37 -4.23 -14.29
N ARG A 28 2.72 -3.58 -15.41
CA ARG A 28 3.90 -3.96 -16.21
C ARG A 28 5.21 -3.81 -15.43
N LEU A 29 5.33 -2.77 -14.60
CA LEU A 29 6.51 -2.58 -13.76
C LEU A 29 6.62 -3.66 -12.68
N ALA A 30 5.50 -4.11 -12.12
CA ALA A 30 5.47 -5.18 -11.14
C ALA A 30 5.91 -6.51 -11.78
N GLU A 31 5.41 -6.82 -12.98
CA GLU A 31 5.82 -7.99 -13.77
C GLU A 31 7.32 -8.00 -14.07
N LEU A 32 7.87 -6.88 -14.58
CA LEU A 32 9.30 -6.75 -14.89
C LEU A 32 10.20 -6.93 -13.65
N ARG A 33 9.65 -6.71 -12.45
CA ARG A 33 10.36 -6.86 -11.17
C ARG A 33 10.02 -8.18 -10.47
N PHE A 34 9.33 -9.11 -11.14
CA PHE A 34 8.91 -10.40 -10.60
C PHE A 34 8.17 -10.30 -9.25
N ARG A 35 7.31 -9.28 -9.11
CA ARG A 35 6.56 -9.02 -7.87
C ARG A 35 5.10 -8.68 -8.13
N SER A 36 4.26 -8.79 -7.11
CA SER A 36 2.86 -8.38 -7.21
C SER A 36 2.70 -6.86 -7.22
N LEU A 37 1.62 -6.38 -7.84
CA LEU A 37 1.27 -4.96 -7.85
C LEU A 37 1.12 -4.42 -6.42
N SER A 38 0.47 -5.17 -5.53
CA SER A 38 0.31 -4.78 -4.13
C SER A 38 1.66 -4.61 -3.41
N ASN A 39 2.62 -5.50 -3.66
CA ASN A 39 3.97 -5.36 -3.08
C ASN A 39 4.73 -4.15 -3.66
N LEU A 40 4.55 -3.87 -4.96
CA LEU A 40 5.08 -2.66 -5.59
C LEU A 40 4.53 -1.40 -4.93
N VAL A 41 3.22 -1.30 -4.78
CA VAL A 41 2.56 -0.15 -4.14
C VAL A 41 2.99 0.00 -2.68
N GLU A 42 3.05 -1.09 -1.94
CA GLU A 42 3.53 -1.10 -0.54
C GLU A 42 4.96 -0.57 -0.42
N SER A 43 5.87 -0.99 -1.32
CA SER A 43 7.26 -0.52 -1.30
C SER A 43 7.37 0.98 -1.60
N VAL A 44 6.56 1.47 -2.54
CA VAL A 44 6.55 2.89 -2.91
C VAL A 44 5.96 3.73 -1.77
N ALA A 45 4.87 3.28 -1.16
CA ALA A 45 4.26 3.96 -0.02
C ALA A 45 5.22 4.00 1.18
N ALA A 46 5.89 2.89 1.50
CA ALA A 46 6.87 2.85 2.59
C ALA A 46 8.05 3.80 2.34
N ALA A 47 8.54 3.87 1.10
CA ALA A 47 9.62 4.80 0.74
C ALA A 47 9.19 6.27 0.87
N GLU A 48 7.94 6.59 0.56
CA GLU A 48 7.42 7.95 0.68
C GLU A 48 7.22 8.35 2.14
N VAL A 49 6.68 7.46 2.97
CA VAL A 49 6.58 7.66 4.43
C VAL A 49 7.97 7.89 5.04
N ALA A 50 8.96 7.07 4.68
CA ALA A 50 10.32 7.22 5.19
C ALA A 50 10.95 8.58 4.83
N LYS A 51 10.66 9.13 3.65
CA LYS A 51 11.09 10.50 3.29
C LYS A 51 10.37 11.55 4.11
N ALA A 52 9.05 11.41 4.30
CA ALA A 52 8.26 12.33 5.10
C ALA A 52 8.68 12.33 6.59
N GLU A 53 9.08 11.17 7.12
CA GLU A 53 9.68 11.05 8.46
C GLU A 53 11.05 11.75 8.53
N GLN A 54 11.88 11.60 7.48
CA GLN A 54 13.19 12.26 7.42
C GLN A 54 13.10 13.78 7.23
N SER A 55 12.11 14.26 6.48
CA SER A 55 11.87 15.71 6.29
C SER A 55 11.20 16.36 7.50
N GLY A 56 10.72 15.56 8.46
CA GLY A 56 9.95 16.03 9.61
C GLY A 56 8.51 16.44 9.26
N GLU A 57 8.03 16.14 8.05
CA GLU A 57 6.65 16.40 7.61
C GLU A 57 5.67 15.43 8.26
N LEU A 58 6.06 14.17 8.41
CA LEU A 58 5.39 13.23 9.30
C LEU A 58 6.05 13.31 10.67
N ALA A 59 5.44 14.06 11.59
CA ALA A 59 5.71 13.87 13.00
C ALA A 59 5.32 12.43 13.36
N ILE A 60 6.21 11.68 14.03
CA ILE A 60 5.90 10.37 14.61
C ILE A 60 4.85 10.60 15.70
N HIS A 61 3.59 10.76 15.31
CA HIS A 61 2.48 10.48 16.17
C HIS A 61 2.25 8.98 16.06
N ASP A 62 2.91 8.23 16.94
CA ASP A 62 2.49 6.90 17.38
C ASP A 62 1.08 7.00 17.98
N GLY A 63 0.10 7.22 17.12
CA GLY A 63 -1.31 7.12 17.41
C GLY A 63 -1.69 5.65 17.49
N LYS A 64 -1.17 4.96 18.51
CA LYS A 64 -1.90 3.84 19.10
C LYS A 64 -3.21 4.40 19.66
N GLU A 65 -4.20 4.64 18.82
CA GLU A 65 -5.59 4.54 19.27
C GLU A 65 -5.93 3.04 19.33
N GLN A 66 -5.49 2.46 20.45
CA GLN A 66 -6.31 1.45 21.10
C GLN A 66 -7.67 2.09 21.46
N SER A 67 -8.74 1.27 21.39
CA SER A 67 -10.07 1.54 21.97
C SER A 67 -10.95 2.49 21.12
N LYS A 68 -12.23 2.25 20.80
CA LYS A 68 -13.38 1.50 21.38
C LYS A 68 -14.33 1.13 20.21
N ALA A 69 -15.28 0.20 20.26
CA ALA A 69 -16.15 -0.26 21.33
C ALA A 69 -16.67 -1.68 21.03
#